data_AF-A0AA39GU37-F1
#
_entry.id   AF-A0AA39GU37-F1
#
_cell.length_a   1.000
_cell.length_b   1.000
_cell.length_c   1.000
_cell.angle_alpha   90.00
_cell.angle_beta   90.00
_cell.angle_gamma   90.00
#
_symmetry.space_group_name_H-M   'P 1'
#
loop_
_entity.id
_entity.type
_entity.pdbx_description
1 polymer ?
#
loop_
_entity_poly.entity_id
_entity_poly.type
_entity_poly.pdbx_seq_one_letter_code
_entity_poly.pdbx_strand_id
1 'polypeptide(L)'
;MRPSNVLCIIGFVLMCGEVVSDTECFKYSNGQFAIIKECDYGCVYRFKQSADRSARIDGGCANSRSNKEGCFGGKDGITHCYCTEDRCNQAGYEMPDN
;
A
#
# COMPACT_ATOMS: atom_id res chain seq x y z
N MET A 1 33.53 -27.96 -46.70
CA MET A 1 32.78 -26.74 -46.35
C MET A 1 31.72 -27.14 -45.34
N ARG A 2 31.80 -26.55 -44.14
CA ARG A 2 31.05 -26.89 -42.91
C ARG A 2 29.72 -26.10 -42.86
N PRO A 3 28.77 -26.53 -42.01
CA PRO A 3 27.36 -26.62 -42.36
C PRO A 3 26.50 -25.41 -41.97
N SER A 4 25.29 -25.43 -42.52
CA SER A 4 24.07 -24.72 -42.15
C SER A 4 23.97 -24.33 -40.69
N ASN A 5 23.60 -23.07 -40.43
CA ASN A 5 22.95 -22.63 -39.19
C ASN A 5 22.05 -21.42 -39.51
N VAL A 6 20.99 -21.68 -40.29
CA VAL A 6 19.77 -20.87 -40.24
C VAL A 6 18.93 -21.50 -39.14
N LEU A 7 18.97 -20.94 -37.93
CA LEU A 7 17.89 -21.00 -36.94
C LEU A 7 18.38 -20.27 -35.68
N CYS A 8 17.80 -19.10 -35.40
CA CYS A 8 17.59 -18.58 -34.04
C CYS A 8 16.71 -17.33 -34.11
N ILE A 9 15.47 -17.50 -34.59
CA ILE A 9 14.38 -16.57 -34.34
C ILE A 9 13.23 -17.39 -33.75
N ILE A 10 13.30 -17.65 -32.45
CA ILE A 10 12.19 -18.04 -31.56
C ILE A 10 12.62 -17.45 -30.20
N GLY A 11 12.06 -16.36 -29.69
CA GLY A 11 10.65 -16.22 -29.37
C GLY A 11 10.43 -16.54 -27.89
N PHE A 12 10.90 -15.67 -27.01
CA PHE A 12 10.60 -15.62 -25.56
C PHE A 12 10.58 -14.12 -25.21
N VAL A 13 9.63 -13.30 -25.67
CA VAL A 13 8.19 -13.28 -25.33
C VAL A 13 7.97 -13.50 -23.83
N LEU A 14 7.80 -12.36 -23.15
CA LEU A 14 7.08 -12.14 -21.89
C LEU A 14 7.41 -13.07 -20.71
N MET A 15 8.34 -12.62 -19.88
CA MET A 15 8.21 -12.79 -18.44
C MET A 15 8.33 -11.41 -17.76
N CYS A 16 7.49 -10.45 -18.17
CA CYS A 16 7.02 -9.43 -17.24
C CYS A 16 6.01 -10.13 -16.33
N GLY A 17 6.51 -11.00 -15.44
CA GLY A 17 5.72 -11.44 -14.31
C GLY A 17 5.41 -10.17 -13.53
N GLU A 18 4.16 -9.75 -13.54
CA GLU A 18 3.68 -8.75 -12.61
C GLU A 18 3.94 -9.34 -11.23
N VAL A 19 5.02 -8.88 -10.59
CA VAL A 19 5.22 -9.15 -9.17
C VAL A 19 4.06 -8.40 -8.52
N VAL A 20 2.99 -9.14 -8.21
CA VAL A 20 1.96 -8.67 -7.29
C VAL A 20 2.71 -8.57 -5.97
N SER A 21 3.24 -7.38 -5.69
CA SER A 21 3.90 -7.10 -4.44
C SER A 21 2.80 -7.00 -3.41
N ASP A 22 2.52 -8.12 -2.75
CA ASP A 22 1.61 -8.15 -1.62
C ASP A 22 2.29 -7.43 -0.46
N THR A 23 1.76 -6.28 -0.06
CA THR A 23 2.27 -5.50 1.09
C THR A 23 1.51 -5.92 2.35
N GLU A 24 2.21 -6.25 3.43
CA GLU A 24 1.58 -6.46 4.73
C GLU A 24 1.12 -5.13 5.34
N CYS A 25 -0.14 -4.99 5.74
CA CYS A 25 -0.66 -3.77 6.34
C CYS A 25 -1.38 -4.03 7.66
N PHE A 26 -1.29 -3.09 8.59
CA PHE A 26 -2.17 -3.11 9.76
C PHE A 26 -3.59 -2.74 9.34
N LYS A 27 -4.54 -3.62 9.63
CA LYS A 27 -5.98 -3.33 9.51
C LYS A 27 -6.55 -3.10 10.89
N TYR A 28 -7.06 -1.89 11.12
CA TYR A 28 -7.64 -1.49 12.39
C TYR A 28 -8.72 -0.43 12.17
N SER A 29 -9.63 -0.31 13.14
CA SER A 29 -10.61 0.78 13.24
C SER A 29 -11.01 0.95 14.70
N ASN A 30 -11.68 2.05 15.03
CA ASN A 30 -12.15 2.31 16.39
C ASN A 30 -12.98 1.14 16.94
N GLY A 31 -12.55 0.61 18.09
CA GLY A 31 -13.21 -0.50 18.78
C GLY A 31 -12.95 -1.89 18.20
N GLN A 32 -12.01 -2.03 17.25
CA GLN A 32 -11.60 -3.33 16.70
C GLN A 32 -10.14 -3.65 17.03
N PHE A 33 -9.86 -4.93 17.30
CA PHE A 33 -8.48 -5.41 17.41
C PHE A 33 -7.76 -5.29 16.06
N ALA A 34 -6.52 -4.83 16.09
CA ALA A 34 -5.70 -4.73 14.89
C ALA A 34 -5.25 -6.13 14.43
N ILE A 35 -5.26 -6.33 13.11
CA ILE A 35 -4.72 -7.53 12.46
C ILE A 35 -3.72 -7.12 11.37
N ILE A 36 -2.85 -8.04 10.97
CA ILE A 36 -2.01 -7.89 9.79
C ILE A 36 -2.76 -8.50 8.60
N LYS A 37 -2.78 -7.79 7.48
CA LYS A 37 -3.46 -8.21 6.24
C LYS A 37 -2.60 -7.89 5.02
N GLU A 38 -2.48 -8.83 4.09
CA GLU A 38 -1.84 -8.63 2.78
C GLU A 38 -2.72 -7.77 1.86
N CYS A 39 -2.10 -6.83 1.14
CA CYS A 39 -2.76 -5.81 0.32
C CYS A 39 -2.05 -5.61 -1.03
N ASP A 40 -2.81 -5.71 -2.13
CA ASP A 40 -2.30 -5.66 -3.51
C ASP A 40 -1.73 -4.28 -3.93
N TYR A 41 -2.14 -3.21 -3.23
CA TYR A 41 -1.88 -1.82 -3.62
C TYR A 41 -1.21 -0.99 -2.51
N GLY A 42 -0.64 -1.65 -1.51
CA GLY A 42 -0.05 -1.00 -0.33
C GLY A 42 -1.07 -0.69 0.77
N CYS A 43 -0.63 0.12 1.73
CA CYS A 43 -1.37 0.45 2.93
C CYS A 43 -1.98 1.85 2.87
N VAL A 44 -3.05 2.04 3.64
CA VAL A 44 -3.66 3.33 3.93
C VAL A 44 -3.88 3.47 5.43
N TYR A 45 -3.77 4.69 5.94
CA TYR A 45 -4.30 5.06 7.25
C TYR A 45 -4.92 6.44 7.23
N ARG A 46 -5.93 6.64 8.08
CA ARG A 46 -6.67 7.88 8.23
C ARG A 46 -6.63 8.35 9.67
N PHE A 47 -6.42 9.64 9.84
CA PHE A 47 -6.45 10.29 11.14
C PHE A 47 -7.04 11.68 11.03
N LYS A 48 -7.61 12.18 12.12
CA LYS A 48 -8.07 13.55 12.23
C LYS A 48 -6.96 14.40 12.84
N GLN A 49 -6.63 15.52 12.21
CA GLN A 49 -5.68 16.47 12.77
C GLN A 49 -6.45 17.63 13.43
N SER A 50 -6.14 17.90 14.69
CA SER A 50 -6.62 19.06 15.46
C SER A 50 -5.43 19.95 15.85
N ALA A 51 -5.69 21.15 16.37
CA ALA A 51 -4.65 22.12 16.72
C ALA A 51 -3.52 21.54 17.59
N ASP A 52 -3.86 20.63 18.51
CA ASP A 52 -2.92 20.13 19.51
C ASP A 52 -2.65 18.62 19.41
N ARG A 53 -3.45 17.87 18.62
CA ARG A 53 -3.42 16.40 18.61
C ARG A 53 -3.81 15.81 17.27
N SER A 54 -3.26 14.64 16.96
CA SER A 54 -3.75 13.76 15.90
C SER A 54 -4.45 12.57 16.52
N ALA A 55 -5.64 12.22 16.02
CA ALA A 55 -6.41 11.10 16.51
C ALA A 55 -6.68 10.09 15.40
N ARG A 56 -6.41 8.81 15.68
CA ARG A 56 -6.59 7.70 14.77
C ARG A 56 -8.06 7.55 14.37
N ILE A 57 -8.30 7.19 13.11
CA ILE A 57 -9.63 6.81 12.62
C ILE A 57 -9.62 5.34 12.22
N ASP A 58 -8.78 4.97 11.25
CA ASP A 58 -8.62 3.60 10.78
C ASP A 58 -7.37 3.43 9.90
N GLY A 59 -7.10 2.19 9.51
CA GLY A 59 -6.09 1.82 8.55
C GLY A 59 -6.34 0.43 7.95
N GLY A 60 -5.70 0.15 6.82
CA GLY A 60 -5.84 -1.10 6.10
C GLY A 60 -5.22 -1.05 4.71
N CYS A 61 -5.85 -1.74 3.74
CA CYS A 61 -5.39 -1.78 2.36
C CYS A 61 -5.79 -0.53 1.57
N ALA A 62 -4.87 -0.02 0.76
CA ALA A 62 -5.20 0.94 -0.28
C ALA A 62 -6.12 0.30 -1.32
N ASN A 63 -7.03 1.10 -1.90
CA ASN A 63 -8.05 0.62 -2.84
C ASN A 63 -7.62 0.66 -4.31
N SER A 64 -6.47 1.27 -4.62
CA SER A 64 -5.97 1.45 -5.98
C SER A 64 -4.46 1.67 -6.00
N ARG A 65 -3.79 1.14 -7.03
CA ARG A 65 -2.39 1.43 -7.34
C ARG A 65 -2.14 2.89 -7.74
N SER A 66 -3.18 3.60 -8.16
CA SER A 66 -3.07 5.02 -8.53
C SER A 66 -2.97 5.96 -7.33
N ASN A 67 -3.10 5.44 -6.10
CA ASN A 67 -2.92 6.24 -4.90
C ASN A 67 -1.47 6.68 -4.82
N LYS A 68 -1.25 7.99 -4.90
CA LYS A 68 0.07 8.58 -4.75
C LYS A 68 0.53 8.37 -3.31
N GLU A 69 1.76 7.89 -3.11
CA GLU A 69 2.34 7.81 -1.76
C GLU A 69 2.45 9.19 -1.10
N GLY A 70 2.30 9.19 0.22
CA GLY A 70 2.31 10.39 1.05
C GLY A 70 0.98 10.67 1.73
N CYS A 71 0.93 11.78 2.44
CA CYS A 71 -0.21 12.21 3.24
C CYS A 71 -0.92 13.41 2.61
N PHE A 72 -2.25 13.32 2.51
CA PHE A 72 -3.11 14.31 1.88
C PHE A 72 -4.22 14.72 2.85
N GLY A 73 -4.28 16.01 3.17
CA GLY A 73 -5.35 16.57 3.97
C GLY A 73 -6.65 16.67 3.18
N GLY A 74 -7.74 16.11 3.73
CA GLY A 74 -9.10 16.24 3.24
C GLY A 74 -9.77 17.54 3.72
N LYS A 75 -10.85 17.94 3.04
CA LYS A 75 -11.63 19.15 3.37
C LYS A 75 -12.39 19.05 4.71
N ASP A 76 -12.53 17.84 5.24
CA ASP A 76 -13.18 17.48 6.49
C ASP A 76 -12.22 17.42 7.70
N GLY A 77 -10.94 17.78 7.49
CA GLY A 77 -9.90 17.69 8.51
C GLY A 77 -9.38 16.26 8.74
N ILE A 78 -9.72 15.32 7.84
CA ILE A 78 -9.17 13.97 7.83
C ILE A 78 -7.97 13.93 6.91
N THR A 79 -6.82 13.49 7.43
CA THR A 79 -5.63 13.23 6.62
C THR A 79 -5.60 11.77 6.22
N HIS A 80 -5.38 11.52 4.94
CA HIS A 80 -5.20 10.19 4.36
C HIS A 80 -3.75 10.00 3.99
N CYS A 81 -3.11 8.94 4.49
CA CYS A 81 -1.74 8.61 4.15
C CYS A 81 -1.67 7.25 3.43
N TYR A 82 -0.92 7.21 2.33
CA TYR A 82 -0.70 6.03 1.51
C TYR A 82 0.80 5.69 1.46
N CYS A 83 1.12 4.40 1.52
CA CYS A 83 2.50 3.90 1.49
C CYS A 83 2.53 2.44 1.01
N THR A 84 3.65 1.97 0.45
CA THR A 84 3.75 0.64 -0.19
C THR A 84 4.71 -0.34 0.48
N GLU A 85 5.39 0.07 1.57
CA GLU A 85 6.26 -0.82 2.35
C GLU A 85 5.48 -1.64 3.38
N ASP A 86 6.02 -2.80 3.76
CA ASP A 86 5.41 -3.65 4.78
C ASP A 86 5.24 -2.90 6.10
N ARG A 87 3.99 -2.91 6.58
CA ARG A 87 3.53 -2.32 7.83
C ARG A 87 3.81 -0.83 7.92
N CYS A 88 3.97 -0.15 6.78
CA CYS A 88 4.24 1.28 6.72
C CYS A 88 3.16 2.16 7.38
N ASN A 89 1.95 1.62 7.57
CA ASN A 89 0.86 2.29 8.28
C ASN A 89 0.89 2.11 9.82
N GLN A 90 1.99 1.58 10.38
CA GLN A 90 2.19 1.47 11.84
C GLN A 90 2.04 2.81 12.56
N ALA A 91 2.55 3.90 11.98
CA ALA A 91 2.43 5.23 12.56
C ALA A 91 0.96 5.62 12.79
N GLY A 92 0.06 5.25 11.87
CA GLY A 92 -1.37 5.44 12.05
C GLY A 92 -1.94 4.55 13.15
N TYR A 93 -1.47 3.30 13.27
CA TYR A 93 -1.89 2.38 14.32
C TYR A 93 -1.48 2.87 15.72
N GLU A 94 -0.32 3.50 15.87
CA GLU A 94 0.16 3.97 17.18
C GLU A 94 -0.47 5.29 17.63
N MET A 95 -1.23 5.97 16.75
CA MET A 95 -1.95 7.19 17.12
C MET A 95 -3.02 6.90 18.18
N PRO A 96 -3.25 7.85 19.11
CA PRO A 96 -4.30 7.70 20.10
C PRO A 96 -5.67 7.67 19.44
N ASP A 97 -6.60 6.91 20.00
CA ASP A 97 -8.01 6.99 19.64
C ASP A 97 -8.61 8.33 20.08
N ASN A 98 -9.63 8.79 19.36
CA ASN A 98 -10.37 10.03 19.69
C ASN A 98 -11.41 9.83 20.80
#